data_AF-A0AA37F3R0-F1
#
_entry.id   AF-A0AA37F3R0-F1
#
_cell.length_a   1.000
_cell.length_b   1.000
_cell.length_c   1.000
_cell.angle_alpha   90.00
_cell.angle_beta   90.00
_cell.angle_gamma   90.00
#
_symmetry.space_group_name_H-M   'P 1'
#
loop_
_entity.id
_entity.type
_entity.pdbx_description
1 polymer ?
#
loop_
_entity_poly.entity_id
_entity_poly.type
_entity_poly.pdbx_seq_one_letter_code
_entity_poly.pdbx_strand_id
1 'polypeptide(L)'
;MITVMAAGVLALETGQASALPSGSALTHPSSLASVPFSASTPVLAGGSVLSDASAPAPAGFSGLGSRRAPGVVGTDVSNWTGDIDWEAAAGAGAAFAFVHASEGVDYVSPRFAAQYGGAAEAGLLRGAYHFAQPHESGGAEQADFFVRNGGRWTSDGRTLPGVLDLEDNPYGKKNRLDNCYGLTPEQAVAWVGDFTRRYRQRTGKDAIIYTTTSWWRTCTGDSRAFGRNPLWLARWGTEPGELPAGWKRHTFWQSADRSGSLPGGQNSFNGTPSQLKTLTRAPSKIRLKGAARGNTYTVTVANTGTEPVTALKLAGRTFGGQKFTKAGRGCRFSGTAVRCTITRLGPKTTARLTFTVAPAGPGGPKRGLRIAAGPVTLTLPAAR
;
A
#
# COMPACT_ATOMS: atom_id res chain seq x y z
N MET A 1 55.11 42.88 19.16
CA MET A 1 56.05 42.23 20.09
C MET A 1 55.65 40.77 20.21
N ILE A 2 56.51 39.87 19.72
CA ILE A 2 56.90 38.54 20.27
C ILE A 2 55.73 37.65 20.73
N THR A 3 55.30 36.65 19.94
CA THR A 3 55.75 35.21 19.94
C THR A 3 55.54 34.56 21.32
N VAL A 4 54.79 33.46 21.46
CA VAL A 4 55.30 32.07 21.40
C VAL A 4 54.19 31.08 20.99
N MET A 5 54.48 30.31 19.93
CA MET A 5 53.94 28.96 19.69
C MET A 5 54.73 27.95 20.54
N ALA A 6 54.05 26.94 21.09
CA ALA A 6 54.71 25.72 21.55
C ALA A 6 53.90 24.49 21.09
N ALA A 7 54.62 23.60 20.41
CA ALA A 7 54.21 22.28 19.97
C ALA A 7 54.44 21.24 21.08
N GLY A 8 53.75 20.09 20.96
CA GLY A 8 53.96 18.89 21.80
C GLY A 8 53.07 17.76 21.28
N VAL A 9 53.50 17.06 20.22
CA VAL A 9 54.16 15.74 20.19
C VAL A 9 53.20 14.55 20.36
N LEU A 10 53.32 13.69 19.34
CA LEU A 10 52.74 12.37 19.12
C LEU A 10 53.24 11.34 20.16
N ALA A 11 52.35 10.47 20.65
CA ALA A 11 52.71 9.11 21.05
C ALA A 11 51.50 8.18 20.85
N LEU A 12 51.63 7.27 19.88
CA LEU A 12 50.85 6.03 19.81
C LEU A 12 51.44 5.07 20.85
N GLU A 13 50.61 4.53 21.73
CA GLU A 13 50.87 3.25 22.36
C GLU A 13 49.64 2.36 22.29
N THR A 14 49.88 1.19 21.70
CA THR A 14 49.04 0.00 21.67
C THR A 14 48.98 -0.65 23.04
N GLY A 15 47.81 -1.10 23.51
CA GLY A 15 47.75 -1.85 24.76
C GLY A 15 46.37 -2.35 25.19
N GLN A 16 46.06 -3.56 24.75
CA GLN A 16 45.35 -4.62 25.49
C GLN A 16 43.87 -4.46 25.89
N ALA A 17 43.08 -5.29 25.20
CA ALA A 17 41.77 -5.76 25.62
C ALA A 17 41.82 -6.37 27.03
N SER A 18 40.97 -5.86 27.91
CA SER A 18 40.70 -6.44 29.23
C SER A 18 39.32 -7.09 29.19
N ALA A 19 39.30 -8.43 29.23
CA ALA A 19 38.12 -9.25 29.40
C ALA A 19 37.75 -9.34 30.89
N LEU A 20 36.48 -9.08 31.23
CA LEU A 20 35.84 -9.37 32.51
C LEU A 20 34.30 -9.50 32.27
N PRO A 21 33.55 -10.23 33.12
CA PRO A 21 33.44 -11.67 33.10
C PRO A 21 32.01 -12.13 32.73
N SER A 22 31.91 -13.39 32.30
CA SER A 22 30.66 -14.10 32.08
C SER A 22 29.84 -14.19 33.37
N GLY A 23 28.62 -13.67 33.34
CA GLY A 23 27.64 -13.78 34.41
C GLY A 23 26.27 -14.15 33.85
N SER A 24 25.97 -15.45 33.91
CA SER A 24 24.65 -16.09 34.00
C SER A 24 23.50 -15.51 33.15
N ALA A 25 23.39 -16.01 31.91
CA ALA A 25 22.13 -15.99 31.19
C ALA A 25 21.13 -16.90 31.92
N LEU A 26 20.10 -16.32 32.52
CA LEU A 26 18.91 -17.05 32.93
C LEU A 26 18.21 -17.56 31.67
N THR A 27 18.47 -18.82 31.35
CA THR A 27 17.75 -19.58 30.34
C THR A 27 16.29 -19.73 30.77
N HIS A 28 15.38 -18.97 30.16
CA HIS A 28 13.97 -19.32 30.21
C HIS A 28 13.64 -20.25 29.03
N PRO A 29 13.13 -21.46 29.29
CA PRO A 29 12.74 -22.36 28.23
C PRO A 29 11.52 -21.79 27.51
N SER A 30 11.69 -21.44 26.24
CA SER A 30 10.59 -21.18 25.32
C SER A 30 9.84 -22.48 25.05
N SER A 31 8.82 -22.74 25.86
CA SER A 31 7.80 -23.73 25.56
C SER A 31 6.45 -23.03 25.68
N LEU A 32 5.86 -22.63 24.56
CA LEU A 32 4.44 -22.29 24.51
C LEU A 32 3.80 -23.01 23.33
N ALA A 33 3.14 -24.09 23.75
CA ALA A 33 2.06 -24.83 23.14
C ALA A 33 1.28 -24.12 22.03
N SER A 34 1.09 -24.87 20.96
CA SER A 34 0.04 -24.76 19.96
C SER A 34 -1.32 -24.44 20.61
N VAL A 35 -2.02 -23.42 20.13
CA VAL A 35 -3.46 -23.27 20.39
C VAL A 35 -4.16 -23.26 19.03
N PRO A 36 -4.97 -24.27 18.70
CA PRO A 36 -5.80 -24.23 17.51
C PRO A 36 -6.91 -23.21 17.70
N PHE A 37 -7.20 -22.47 16.63
CA PHE A 37 -8.28 -21.51 16.53
C PHE A 37 -9.63 -22.24 16.65
N SER A 38 -10.40 -22.01 17.71
CA SER A 38 -11.75 -22.59 17.88
C SER A 38 -12.79 -21.60 17.37
N ALA A 39 -13.37 -21.89 16.20
CA ALA A 39 -14.62 -21.27 15.78
C ALA A 39 -15.77 -21.97 16.51
N SER A 40 -16.45 -21.26 17.42
CA SER A 40 -17.63 -21.77 18.12
C SER A 40 -18.83 -21.88 17.18
N THR A 41 -19.26 -23.10 16.87
CA THR A 41 -20.59 -23.38 16.28
C THR A 41 -21.65 -23.53 17.37
N PRO A 42 -22.91 -23.09 17.16
CA PRO A 42 -23.96 -23.29 18.15
C PRO A 42 -24.42 -24.76 18.16
N VAL A 43 -24.57 -25.30 19.38
CA VAL A 43 -25.09 -26.65 19.66
C VAL A 43 -26.61 -26.65 19.54
N LEU A 44 -27.16 -27.51 18.67
CA LEU A 44 -28.53 -28.00 18.75
C LEU A 44 -28.50 -29.42 19.33
N ALA A 45 -29.26 -29.62 20.39
CA ALA A 45 -29.31 -30.86 21.15
C ALA A 45 -30.20 -31.92 20.49
N GLY A 46 -29.80 -33.19 20.65
CA GLY A 46 -30.72 -34.31 20.87
C GLY A 46 -30.74 -35.41 19.81
N GLY A 47 -30.32 -36.63 20.19
CA GLY A 47 -30.78 -37.88 19.58
C GLY A 47 -29.70 -38.92 19.32
N SER A 48 -29.47 -39.81 20.29
CA SER A 48 -28.64 -41.02 20.15
C SER A 48 -29.36 -42.10 19.34
N VAL A 49 -28.70 -42.71 18.35
CA VAL A 49 -29.00 -44.09 17.93
C VAL A 49 -27.76 -44.79 17.34
N LEU A 50 -27.48 -45.91 18.01
CA LEU A 50 -26.72 -47.13 17.71
C LEU A 50 -26.06 -47.33 16.32
N SER A 51 -24.85 -47.88 16.40
CA SER A 51 -24.02 -48.44 15.33
C SER A 51 -24.67 -49.65 14.63
N ASP A 52 -24.62 -49.70 13.29
CA ASP A 52 -24.34 -50.94 12.58
C ASP A 52 -23.74 -50.70 11.17
N ALA A 53 -23.07 -51.73 10.66
CA ALA A 53 -22.02 -51.70 9.65
C ALA A 53 -22.43 -51.50 8.17
N SER A 54 -21.42 -51.08 7.39
CA SER A 54 -21.24 -51.29 5.94
C SER A 54 -22.24 -50.66 4.95
N ALA A 55 -21.90 -49.46 4.48
CA ALA A 55 -22.39 -48.90 3.22
C ALA A 55 -21.20 -48.32 2.42
N PRO A 56 -21.19 -48.41 1.07
CA PRO A 56 -20.03 -48.04 0.26
C PRO A 56 -19.78 -46.53 0.31
N ALA A 57 -18.51 -46.14 0.35
CA ALA A 57 -18.09 -44.75 0.33
C ALA A 57 -18.69 -44.02 -0.90
N PRO A 58 -19.30 -42.84 -0.76
CA PRO A 58 -19.66 -42.05 -1.92
C PRO A 58 -18.36 -41.52 -2.54
N ALA A 59 -18.02 -42.07 -3.70
CA ALA A 59 -17.16 -41.40 -4.65
C ALA A 59 -17.82 -40.07 -5.04
N GLY A 60 -17.05 -38.97 -4.94
CA GLY A 60 -17.39 -37.72 -5.62
C GLY A 60 -17.57 -36.49 -4.73
N PHE A 61 -16.46 -35.95 -4.23
CA PHE A 61 -16.26 -34.49 -4.17
C PHE A 61 -14.90 -34.12 -4.78
N SER A 62 -14.62 -34.67 -5.96
CA SER A 62 -13.70 -34.01 -6.90
C SER A 62 -14.51 -32.97 -7.66
N GLY A 63 -14.49 -31.71 -7.19
CA GLY A 63 -15.19 -30.64 -7.91
C GLY A 63 -15.71 -29.47 -7.09
N LEU A 64 -15.01 -29.01 -6.06
CA LEU A 64 -15.10 -27.59 -5.69
C LEU A 64 -13.81 -26.94 -6.18
N GLY A 65 -13.80 -26.60 -7.48
CA GLY A 65 -12.79 -25.69 -7.99
C GLY A 65 -12.82 -24.44 -7.12
N SER A 66 -11.72 -24.19 -6.40
CA SER A 66 -11.52 -22.95 -5.65
C SER A 66 -11.73 -21.81 -6.63
N ARG A 67 -12.93 -21.20 -6.58
CA ARG A 67 -13.26 -20.07 -7.43
C ARG A 67 -12.46 -18.91 -6.88
N ARG A 68 -11.27 -18.73 -7.43
CA ARG A 68 -10.32 -17.66 -7.14
C ARG A 68 -11.09 -16.36 -6.93
N ALA A 69 -10.91 -15.76 -5.76
CA ALA A 69 -11.50 -14.47 -5.43
C ALA A 69 -11.25 -13.50 -6.61
N PRO A 70 -12.29 -12.84 -7.15
CA PRO A 70 -12.10 -11.93 -8.27
C PRO A 70 -11.13 -10.81 -7.88
N GLY A 71 -10.15 -10.53 -8.74
CA GLY A 71 -9.15 -9.50 -8.51
C GLY A 71 -7.73 -9.93 -8.87
N VAL A 72 -6.78 -9.04 -8.60
CA VAL A 72 -5.35 -9.35 -8.70
C VAL A 72 -4.96 -10.13 -7.45
N VAL A 73 -4.31 -11.27 -7.58
CA VAL A 73 -3.99 -12.11 -6.42
C VAL A 73 -2.66 -11.73 -5.79
N GLY A 74 -2.57 -11.93 -4.48
CA GLY A 74 -1.36 -11.82 -3.71
C GLY A 74 -1.41 -12.67 -2.45
N THR A 75 -0.36 -12.54 -1.65
CA THR A 75 -0.16 -13.28 -0.41
C THR A 75 0.13 -12.33 0.76
N ASP A 76 -0.09 -12.77 1.98
CA ASP A 76 0.55 -12.20 3.15
C ASP A 76 1.35 -13.26 3.92
N VAL A 77 2.50 -12.88 4.45
CA VAL A 77 3.45 -13.80 5.08
C VAL A 77 4.09 -13.19 6.31
N SER A 78 4.54 -14.05 7.21
CA SER A 78 5.20 -13.66 8.45
C SER A 78 6.36 -14.58 8.79
N ASN A 79 6.97 -14.36 9.95
CA ASN A 79 7.97 -15.29 10.49
C ASN A 79 7.45 -16.75 10.52
N TRP A 80 6.15 -16.95 10.76
CA TRP A 80 5.52 -18.26 10.84
C TRP A 80 5.33 -18.97 9.50
N THR A 81 5.44 -18.24 8.39
CA THR A 81 5.37 -18.84 7.05
C THR A 81 6.64 -19.63 6.73
N GLY A 82 7.75 -19.33 7.40
CA GLY A 82 9.01 -19.99 7.12
C GLY A 82 9.70 -19.45 5.86
N ASP A 83 10.48 -20.31 5.23
CA ASP A 83 11.19 -20.00 3.98
C ASP A 83 10.21 -20.12 2.81
N ILE A 84 10.34 -19.22 1.83
CA ILE A 84 9.37 -19.08 0.76
C ILE A 84 10.08 -19.21 -0.58
N ASP A 85 9.59 -20.11 -1.42
CA ASP A 85 9.89 -20.12 -2.84
C ASP A 85 9.06 -19.03 -3.55
N TRP A 86 9.67 -17.86 -3.69
CA TRP A 86 9.01 -16.70 -4.29
C TRP A 86 8.78 -16.84 -5.79
N GLU A 87 9.62 -17.61 -6.49
CA GLU A 87 9.43 -17.91 -7.91
C GLU A 87 8.23 -18.84 -8.11
N ALA A 88 8.07 -19.84 -7.25
CA ALA A 88 6.86 -20.67 -7.25
C ALA A 88 5.61 -19.84 -6.93
N ALA A 89 5.67 -18.91 -5.97
CA ALA A 89 4.55 -18.02 -5.66
C ALA A 89 4.19 -17.10 -6.85
N ALA A 90 5.19 -16.54 -7.53
CA ALA A 90 5.01 -15.75 -8.74
C ALA A 90 4.41 -16.59 -9.88
N GLY A 91 4.91 -17.81 -10.10
CA GLY A 91 4.40 -18.79 -11.06
C GLY A 91 2.95 -19.21 -10.79
N ALA A 92 2.56 -19.28 -9.50
CA ALA A 92 1.18 -19.50 -9.06
C ALA A 92 0.28 -18.24 -9.22
N GLY A 93 0.83 -17.13 -9.71
CA GLY A 93 0.09 -15.93 -10.07
C GLY A 93 -0.02 -14.87 -8.97
N ALA A 94 0.83 -14.93 -7.92
CA ALA A 94 0.96 -13.83 -6.97
C ALA A 94 1.56 -12.60 -7.68
N ALA A 95 0.87 -11.47 -7.61
CA ALA A 95 1.33 -10.19 -8.12
C ALA A 95 1.73 -9.22 -7.01
N PHE A 96 1.35 -9.51 -5.76
CA PHE A 96 1.79 -8.77 -4.60
C PHE A 96 1.97 -9.63 -3.35
N ALA A 97 2.73 -9.12 -2.39
CA ALA A 97 2.91 -9.69 -1.06
C ALA A 97 2.82 -8.60 0.03
N PHE A 98 2.16 -8.89 1.15
CA PHE A 98 2.35 -8.16 2.41
C PHE A 98 3.23 -8.98 3.36
N VAL A 99 4.26 -8.37 3.94
CA VAL A 99 5.24 -9.09 4.78
C VAL A 99 5.23 -8.49 6.19
N HIS A 100 5.14 -9.34 7.21
CA HIS A 100 5.18 -8.89 8.61
C HIS A 100 6.52 -8.22 8.90
N ALA A 101 6.50 -6.95 9.29
CA ALA A 101 7.70 -6.21 9.63
C ALA A 101 7.91 -6.10 11.15
N SER A 102 6.85 -5.77 11.88
CA SER A 102 6.98 -5.36 13.28
C SER A 102 5.68 -5.56 14.05
N GLU A 103 5.79 -5.72 15.36
CA GLU A 103 4.68 -5.84 16.29
C GLU A 103 5.01 -4.98 17.52
N GLY A 104 4.01 -4.27 18.04
CA GLY A 104 4.21 -3.40 19.21
C GLY A 104 5.30 -2.35 19.01
N VAL A 105 6.22 -2.23 19.98
CA VAL A 105 7.34 -1.25 19.93
C VAL A 105 8.72 -1.88 20.07
N ASP A 106 8.81 -3.21 20.12
CA ASP A 106 10.05 -3.93 20.40
C ASP A 106 10.29 -5.15 19.49
N TYR A 107 9.26 -5.71 18.86
CA TYR A 107 9.42 -6.85 17.96
C TYR A 107 9.62 -6.42 16.50
N VAL A 108 10.72 -6.89 15.91
CA VAL A 108 10.97 -6.84 14.46
C VAL A 108 11.05 -8.27 13.95
N SER A 109 10.31 -8.57 12.88
CA SER A 109 10.28 -9.91 12.30
C SER A 109 11.66 -10.29 11.76
N PRO A 110 12.28 -11.38 12.25
CA PRO A 110 13.64 -11.76 11.84
C PRO A 110 13.70 -12.21 10.37
N ARG A 111 12.56 -12.59 9.79
CA ARG A 111 12.44 -12.99 8.38
C ARG A 111 12.04 -11.86 7.45
N PHE A 112 11.73 -10.66 7.96
CA PHE A 112 11.24 -9.55 7.15
C PHE A 112 12.17 -9.25 5.97
N ALA A 113 13.47 -9.06 6.22
CA ALA A 113 14.41 -8.68 5.17
C ALA A 113 14.46 -9.70 4.02
N ALA A 114 14.55 -11.00 4.35
CA ALA A 114 14.60 -12.07 3.36
C ALA A 114 13.27 -12.20 2.59
N GLN A 115 12.14 -12.18 3.30
CA GLN A 115 10.81 -12.31 2.67
C GLN A 115 10.47 -11.08 1.81
N TYR A 116 10.78 -9.87 2.29
CA TYR A 116 10.51 -8.63 1.58
C TYR A 116 11.40 -8.44 0.34
N GLY A 117 12.67 -8.84 0.45
CA GLY A 117 13.64 -8.86 -0.65
C GLY A 117 13.27 -9.91 -1.69
N GLY A 118 13.04 -11.15 -1.28
CA GLY A 118 12.71 -12.25 -2.18
C GLY A 118 11.42 -12.01 -2.98
N ALA A 119 10.39 -11.43 -2.36
CA ALA A 119 9.19 -11.01 -3.09
C ALA A 119 9.50 -9.98 -4.19
N ALA A 120 10.38 -9.01 -3.90
CA ALA A 120 10.78 -8.00 -4.86
C ALA A 120 11.63 -8.56 -6.02
N GLU A 121 12.48 -9.54 -5.73
CA GLU A 121 13.31 -10.25 -6.71
C GLU A 121 12.46 -11.07 -7.68
N ALA A 122 11.45 -11.79 -7.18
CA ALA A 122 10.46 -12.50 -7.99
C ALA A 122 9.46 -11.57 -8.72
N GLY A 123 9.66 -10.25 -8.64
CA GLY A 123 8.89 -9.25 -9.39
C GLY A 123 7.54 -8.86 -8.80
N LEU A 124 7.20 -9.32 -7.58
CA LEU A 124 5.97 -8.94 -6.90
C LEU A 124 6.03 -7.48 -6.42
N LEU A 125 4.86 -6.83 -6.37
CA LEU A 125 4.71 -5.64 -5.55
C LEU A 125 4.70 -6.03 -4.08
N ARG A 126 5.30 -5.23 -3.20
CA ARG A 126 5.44 -5.62 -1.81
C ARG A 126 5.14 -4.50 -0.85
N GLY A 127 4.37 -4.81 0.19
CA GLY A 127 4.06 -3.95 1.32
C GLY A 127 4.50 -4.61 2.61
N ALA A 128 4.64 -3.82 3.66
CA ALA A 128 4.90 -4.33 5.00
C ALA A 128 3.63 -4.18 5.84
N TYR A 129 3.46 -5.01 6.87
CA TYR A 129 2.41 -4.81 7.87
C TYR A 129 2.98 -4.76 9.29
N HIS A 130 2.21 -4.08 10.15
CA HIS A 130 2.49 -3.92 11.57
C HIS A 130 1.35 -4.50 12.40
N PHE A 131 1.64 -5.49 13.24
CA PHE A 131 0.68 -6.05 14.17
C PHE A 131 0.53 -5.12 15.38
N ALA A 132 -0.66 -4.54 15.55
CA ALA A 132 -0.88 -3.55 16.58
C ALA A 132 -0.85 -4.16 17.98
N GLN A 133 -0.24 -3.44 18.92
CA GLN A 133 -0.38 -3.72 20.35
C GLN A 133 -0.89 -2.48 21.10
N PRO A 134 -2.18 -2.12 20.99
CA PRO A 134 -2.68 -0.84 21.49
C PRO A 134 -2.53 -0.62 23.00
N HIS A 135 -2.42 -1.71 23.77
CA HIS A 135 -2.22 -1.68 25.22
C HIS A 135 -0.78 -1.34 25.65
N GLU A 136 0.21 -1.47 24.76
CA GLU A 136 1.63 -1.29 25.11
C GLU A 136 2.11 0.15 24.94
N SER A 137 1.52 0.90 24.00
CA SER A 137 1.98 2.25 23.63
C SER A 137 0.94 2.98 22.79
N GLY A 138 1.15 4.28 22.53
CA GLY A 138 0.27 5.06 21.67
C GLY A 138 0.44 4.76 20.17
N GLY A 139 -0.63 4.92 19.38
CA GLY A 139 -0.59 4.58 17.95
C GLY A 139 0.46 5.35 17.14
N ALA A 140 0.75 6.60 17.51
CA ALA A 140 1.81 7.37 16.87
C ALA A 140 3.21 6.80 17.10
N GLU A 141 3.45 6.19 18.25
CA GLU A 141 4.73 5.55 18.59
C GLU A 141 4.93 4.28 17.76
N GLN A 142 3.92 3.41 17.71
CA GLN A 142 3.93 2.21 16.86
C GLN A 142 4.05 2.54 15.37
N ALA A 143 3.40 3.61 14.90
CA ALA A 143 3.58 4.06 13.52
C ALA A 143 5.03 4.48 13.22
N ASP A 144 5.69 5.16 14.16
CA ASP A 144 7.09 5.56 14.01
C ASP A 144 8.03 4.34 14.08
N PHE A 145 7.73 3.37 14.96
CA PHE A 145 8.46 2.10 15.03
C PHE A 145 8.32 1.30 13.73
N PHE A 146 7.10 1.13 13.25
CA PHE A 146 6.82 0.45 11.99
C PHE A 146 7.56 1.09 10.82
N VAL A 147 7.49 2.42 10.67
CA VAL A 147 8.16 3.11 9.56
C VAL A 147 9.68 2.92 9.61
N ARG A 148 10.29 2.91 10.80
CA ARG A 148 11.74 2.66 10.95
C ARG A 148 12.12 1.21 10.60
N ASN A 149 11.24 0.25 10.86
CA ASN A 149 11.54 -1.18 10.79
C ASN A 149 10.90 -1.91 9.59
N GLY A 150 10.61 -1.20 8.50
CA GLY A 150 10.17 -1.81 7.23
C GLY A 150 8.89 -1.23 6.64
N GLY A 151 8.11 -0.50 7.43
CA GLY A 151 6.87 0.15 7.02
C GLY A 151 7.01 1.38 6.13
N ARG A 152 8.24 1.82 5.83
CA ARG A 152 8.45 3.00 4.99
C ARG A 152 7.96 2.77 3.56
N TRP A 153 7.09 3.66 3.09
CA TRP A 153 6.69 3.71 1.70
C TRP A 153 7.67 4.53 0.84
N THR A 154 7.97 4.04 -0.36
CA THR A 154 8.72 4.76 -1.40
C THR A 154 8.03 4.68 -2.75
N SER A 155 8.12 5.72 -3.57
CA SER A 155 7.50 5.75 -4.90
C SER A 155 8.35 5.07 -5.99
N ASP A 156 8.93 3.92 -5.68
CA ASP A 156 9.79 3.14 -6.58
C ASP A 156 9.00 2.34 -7.64
N GLY A 157 7.67 2.38 -7.58
CA GLY A 157 6.81 1.57 -8.43
C GLY A 157 6.77 0.09 -8.00
N ARG A 158 7.25 -0.26 -6.80
CA ARG A 158 7.29 -1.63 -6.26
C ARG A 158 6.71 -1.71 -4.84
N THR A 159 6.78 -0.62 -4.07
CA THR A 159 6.38 -0.56 -2.66
C THR A 159 4.90 -0.21 -2.49
N LEU A 160 4.10 -1.10 -1.94
CA LEU A 160 2.72 -0.81 -1.52
C LEU A 160 2.71 0.00 -0.21
N PRO A 161 1.67 0.81 0.06
CA PRO A 161 1.49 1.44 1.36
C PRO A 161 1.49 0.39 2.48
N GLY A 162 2.09 0.73 3.62
CA GLY A 162 2.10 -0.11 4.81
C GLY A 162 0.71 -0.32 5.39
N VAL A 163 0.57 -1.45 6.07
CA VAL A 163 -0.67 -1.93 6.68
C VAL A 163 -0.57 -1.81 8.20
N LEU A 164 -1.62 -1.26 8.81
CA LEU A 164 -1.93 -1.43 10.23
C LEU A 164 -2.83 -2.65 10.36
N ASP A 165 -2.35 -3.68 11.05
CA ASP A 165 -3.08 -4.90 11.33
C ASP A 165 -3.74 -4.80 12.72
N LEU A 166 -5.07 -4.85 12.74
CA LEU A 166 -5.92 -4.76 13.91
C LEU A 166 -6.82 -5.99 13.98
N GLU A 167 -6.53 -6.88 14.92
CA GLU A 167 -7.31 -8.09 15.15
C GLU A 167 -7.31 -8.51 16.62
N ASP A 168 -8.01 -9.61 16.91
CA ASP A 168 -8.18 -10.14 18.27
C ASP A 168 -6.82 -10.26 18.98
N ASN A 169 -6.75 -9.77 20.22
CA ASN A 169 -5.57 -9.93 21.07
C ASN A 169 -5.20 -11.42 21.26
N PRO A 170 -4.10 -11.90 20.66
CA PRO A 170 -3.73 -13.30 20.77
C PRO A 170 -3.08 -13.60 22.14
N TYR A 171 -2.78 -12.57 22.93
CA TYR A 171 -2.11 -12.64 24.22
C TYR A 171 -3.06 -12.54 25.41
N GLY A 172 -4.38 -12.61 25.21
CA GLY A 172 -5.38 -12.44 26.28
C GLY A 172 -5.14 -13.31 27.52
N LYS A 173 -4.63 -14.55 27.35
CA LYS A 173 -4.25 -15.41 28.48
C LYS A 173 -3.02 -14.91 29.25
N LYS A 174 -2.07 -14.28 28.55
CA LYS A 174 -0.80 -13.78 29.09
C LYS A 174 -0.96 -12.40 29.72
N ASN A 175 -1.61 -11.46 29.03
CA ASN A 175 -1.80 -10.08 29.50
C ASN A 175 -3.12 -9.87 30.27
N ARG A 176 -4.03 -10.87 30.28
CA ARG A 176 -5.35 -10.82 30.94
C ARG A 176 -6.26 -9.71 30.39
N LEU A 177 -6.05 -9.30 29.15
CA LEU A 177 -6.88 -8.34 28.44
C LEU A 177 -7.80 -9.06 27.47
N ASP A 178 -8.91 -8.42 27.13
CA ASP A 178 -9.87 -8.94 26.14
C ASP A 178 -9.33 -8.83 24.71
N ASN A 179 -10.15 -9.23 23.73
CA ASN A 179 -9.83 -9.14 22.31
C ASN A 179 -9.65 -7.70 21.81
N CYS A 180 -10.10 -6.71 22.59
CA CYS A 180 -9.96 -5.28 22.33
C CYS A 180 -8.79 -4.67 23.11
N TYR A 181 -7.89 -5.50 23.65
CA TYR A 181 -6.69 -5.08 24.38
C TYR A 181 -7.01 -4.24 25.63
N GLY A 182 -8.21 -4.39 26.20
CA GLY A 182 -8.69 -3.61 27.35
C GLY A 182 -9.04 -2.15 27.05
N LEU A 183 -9.16 -1.77 25.77
CA LEU A 183 -9.56 -0.44 25.36
C LEU A 183 -11.08 -0.33 25.21
N THR A 184 -11.64 0.83 25.56
CA THR A 184 -13.00 1.18 25.13
C THR A 184 -13.02 1.47 23.62
N PRO A 185 -14.19 1.41 22.96
CA PRO A 185 -14.35 1.83 21.57
C PRO A 185 -13.74 3.21 21.25
N GLU A 186 -13.94 4.19 22.13
CA GLU A 186 -13.43 5.55 21.94
C GLU A 186 -11.90 5.59 22.00
N GLN A 187 -11.30 4.84 22.92
CA GLN A 187 -9.85 4.73 23.05
C GLN A 187 -9.23 4.04 21.84
N ALA A 188 -9.83 2.95 21.36
CA ALA A 188 -9.39 2.25 20.16
C ALA A 188 -9.47 3.17 18.93
N VAL A 189 -10.57 3.92 18.75
CA VAL A 189 -10.70 4.90 17.67
C VAL A 189 -9.64 5.99 17.78
N ALA A 190 -9.38 6.55 18.96
CA ALA A 190 -8.32 7.54 19.15
C ALA A 190 -6.94 6.98 18.76
N TRP A 191 -6.64 5.76 19.21
CA TRP A 191 -5.38 5.07 18.94
C TRP A 191 -5.16 4.83 17.43
N VAL A 192 -6.16 4.31 16.72
CA VAL A 192 -6.11 4.11 15.25
C VAL A 192 -5.95 5.45 14.52
N GLY A 193 -6.62 6.50 15.01
CA GLY A 193 -6.46 7.87 14.53
C GLY A 193 -5.03 8.38 14.63
N ASP A 194 -4.35 8.10 15.73
CA ASP A 194 -2.97 8.51 15.98
C ASP A 194 -1.99 7.75 15.09
N PHE A 195 -2.14 6.44 14.99
CA PHE A 195 -1.31 5.61 14.11
C PHE A 195 -1.41 6.06 12.65
N THR A 196 -2.63 6.09 12.11
CA THR A 196 -2.85 6.38 10.68
C THR A 196 -2.43 7.79 10.31
N ARG A 197 -2.65 8.76 11.21
CA ARG A 197 -2.20 10.15 11.02
C ARG A 197 -0.68 10.26 11.03
N ARG A 198 0.00 9.63 11.99
CA ARG A 198 1.47 9.65 12.07
C ARG A 198 2.09 8.94 10.88
N TYR A 199 1.58 7.76 10.51
CA TYR A 199 2.04 7.04 9.33
C TYR A 199 1.94 7.89 8.06
N ARG A 200 0.81 8.60 7.87
CA ARG A 200 0.63 9.53 6.75
C ARG A 200 1.59 10.71 6.78
N GLN A 201 1.88 11.26 7.96
CA GLN A 201 2.89 12.33 8.11
C GLN A 201 4.29 11.85 7.71
N ARG A 202 4.65 10.60 8.04
CA ARG A 202 5.97 10.03 7.71
C ARG A 202 6.12 9.59 6.26
N THR A 203 5.05 9.12 5.64
CA THR A 203 5.13 8.44 4.33
C THR A 203 4.39 9.15 3.20
N GLY A 204 3.51 10.09 3.52
CA GLY A 204 2.61 10.72 2.57
C GLY A 204 1.47 9.81 2.08
N LYS A 205 1.31 8.61 2.63
CA LYS A 205 0.26 7.64 2.28
C LYS A 205 -0.67 7.38 3.46
N ASP A 206 -1.96 7.21 3.18
CA ASP A 206 -2.88 6.67 4.16
C ASP A 206 -2.50 5.19 4.38
N ALA A 207 -2.34 4.77 5.65
CA ALA A 207 -2.09 3.36 5.99
C ALA A 207 -3.30 2.52 5.56
N ILE A 208 -3.04 1.32 5.03
CA ILE A 208 -4.08 0.31 4.81
C ILE A 208 -4.47 -0.22 6.19
N ILE A 209 -5.75 -0.43 6.45
CA ILE A 209 -6.23 -1.04 7.70
C ILE A 209 -6.63 -2.47 7.38
N TYR A 210 -5.95 -3.44 7.99
CA TYR A 210 -6.38 -4.83 8.04
C TYR A 210 -7.21 -5.07 9.29
N THR A 211 -8.37 -5.72 9.14
CA THR A 211 -9.27 -6.09 10.24
C THR A 211 -10.32 -7.09 9.78
N THR A 212 -11.01 -7.73 10.73
CA THR A 212 -12.31 -8.37 10.49
C THR A 212 -13.45 -7.40 10.75
N THR A 213 -14.63 -7.63 10.15
CA THR A 213 -15.86 -6.86 10.44
C THR A 213 -16.30 -7.02 11.89
N SER A 214 -16.11 -8.21 12.48
CA SER A 214 -16.46 -8.49 13.87
C SER A 214 -15.61 -7.69 14.86
N TRP A 215 -14.28 -7.75 14.70
CA TRP A 215 -13.36 -7.02 15.57
C TRP A 215 -13.63 -5.51 15.50
N TRP A 216 -13.80 -4.98 14.28
CA TRP A 216 -14.07 -3.56 14.09
C TRP A 216 -15.35 -3.09 14.78
N ARG A 217 -16.44 -3.86 14.66
CA ARG A 217 -17.70 -3.57 15.33
C ARG A 217 -17.56 -3.55 16.84
N THR A 218 -16.99 -4.61 17.39
CA THR A 218 -16.85 -4.79 18.84
C THR A 218 -15.90 -3.77 19.44
N CYS A 219 -14.69 -3.64 18.88
CA CYS A 219 -13.61 -2.88 19.50
C CYS A 219 -13.58 -1.41 19.11
N THR A 220 -14.34 -0.97 18.11
CA THR A 220 -14.39 0.46 17.70
C THR A 220 -15.79 1.06 17.72
N GLY A 221 -16.81 0.29 18.13
CA GLY A 221 -18.21 0.73 18.05
C GLY A 221 -18.68 0.92 16.62
N ASP A 222 -18.12 0.16 15.68
CA ASP A 222 -18.33 0.26 14.23
C ASP A 222 -18.08 1.70 13.70
N SER A 223 -16.94 2.28 14.08
CA SER A 223 -16.62 3.67 13.77
C SER A 223 -16.51 3.92 12.26
N ARG A 224 -17.12 5.02 11.80
CA ARG A 224 -17.09 5.47 10.38
C ARG A 224 -15.89 6.38 10.06
N ALA A 225 -15.05 6.71 11.04
CA ALA A 225 -14.03 7.76 10.93
C ALA A 225 -12.93 7.45 9.88
N PHE A 226 -12.75 6.18 9.54
CA PHE A 226 -11.59 5.69 8.78
C PHE A 226 -11.88 5.31 7.33
N GLY A 227 -13.07 5.64 6.79
CA GLY A 227 -13.46 5.30 5.42
C GLY A 227 -12.56 5.87 4.30
N ARG A 228 -11.62 6.77 4.63
CA ARG A 228 -10.57 7.25 3.71
C ARG A 228 -9.37 6.31 3.62
N ASN A 229 -9.08 5.52 4.65
CA ASN A 229 -8.02 4.52 4.65
C ASN A 229 -8.43 3.35 3.74
N PRO A 230 -7.53 2.77 2.95
CA PRO A 230 -7.83 1.53 2.23
C PRO A 230 -8.12 0.40 3.21
N LEU A 231 -9.19 -0.35 2.99
CA LEU A 231 -9.51 -1.54 3.80
C LEU A 231 -8.88 -2.79 3.19
N TRP A 232 -8.19 -3.57 4.01
CA TRP A 232 -7.88 -4.96 3.77
C TRP A 232 -8.77 -5.81 4.68
N LEU A 233 -9.82 -6.40 4.11
CA LEU A 233 -10.78 -7.16 4.92
C LEU A 233 -10.30 -8.59 5.10
N ALA A 234 -10.26 -9.07 6.34
CA ALA A 234 -10.16 -10.50 6.63
C ALA A 234 -11.56 -11.11 6.76
N ARG A 235 -11.90 -12.02 5.83
CA ARG A 235 -13.10 -12.85 5.91
C ARG A 235 -12.89 -14.09 5.08
N TRP A 236 -12.71 -15.23 5.73
CA TRP A 236 -12.50 -16.47 5.01
C TRP A 236 -13.78 -16.99 4.38
N GLY A 237 -13.72 -17.35 3.11
CA GLY A 237 -14.88 -17.79 2.34
C GLY A 237 -14.82 -17.37 0.87
N THR A 238 -15.96 -17.52 0.19
CA THR A 238 -16.09 -17.25 -1.26
C THR A 238 -16.51 -15.82 -1.59
N GLU A 239 -16.86 -15.02 -0.57
CA GLU A 239 -17.25 -13.62 -0.71
C GLU A 239 -16.78 -12.77 0.49
N PRO A 240 -16.49 -11.47 0.27
CA PRO A 240 -16.05 -10.56 1.32
C PRO A 240 -17.19 -10.17 2.29
N GLY A 241 -18.45 -10.40 1.88
CA GLY A 241 -19.66 -10.05 2.61
C GLY A 241 -19.67 -8.63 3.19
N GLU A 242 -20.25 -8.48 4.38
CA GLU A 242 -20.47 -7.16 4.99
C GLU A 242 -19.16 -6.50 5.43
N LEU A 243 -19.00 -5.23 5.04
CA LEU A 243 -17.86 -4.40 5.38
C LEU A 243 -18.11 -3.67 6.72
N PRO A 244 -17.05 -3.38 7.50
CA PRO A 244 -17.17 -2.47 8.64
C PRO A 244 -17.65 -1.09 8.19
N ALA A 245 -18.36 -0.38 9.08
CA ALA A 245 -18.96 0.89 8.74
C ALA A 245 -17.91 1.94 8.31
N GLY A 246 -18.31 2.81 7.39
CA GLY A 246 -17.43 3.84 6.80
C GLY A 246 -16.77 3.40 5.50
N TRP A 247 -16.57 2.10 5.27
CA TRP A 247 -16.08 1.58 3.99
C TRP A 247 -17.21 1.22 3.04
N LYS A 248 -17.13 1.76 1.82
CA LYS A 248 -18.04 1.40 0.72
C LYS A 248 -17.52 0.26 -0.15
N ARG A 249 -16.24 -0.07 -0.01
CA ARG A 249 -15.54 -1.13 -0.74
C ARG A 249 -14.29 -1.56 0.03
N HIS A 250 -13.95 -2.84 -0.03
CA HIS A 250 -12.63 -3.31 0.34
C HIS A 250 -11.62 -2.97 -0.77
N THR A 251 -10.37 -2.71 -0.39
CA THR A 251 -9.24 -2.55 -1.31
C THR A 251 -8.52 -3.88 -1.51
N PHE A 252 -8.30 -4.60 -0.41
CA PHE A 252 -7.80 -5.97 -0.40
C PHE A 252 -8.77 -6.87 0.37
N TRP A 253 -8.78 -8.16 0.08
CA TRP A 253 -9.56 -9.15 0.78
C TRP A 253 -8.72 -10.40 1.02
N GLN A 254 -8.60 -10.82 2.27
CA GLN A 254 -8.03 -12.11 2.66
C GLN A 254 -9.16 -13.14 2.74
N SER A 255 -9.19 -14.07 1.78
CA SER A 255 -10.25 -15.07 1.63
C SER A 255 -9.94 -16.40 2.30
N ALA A 256 -8.70 -16.61 2.71
CA ALA A 256 -8.25 -17.75 3.50
C ALA A 256 -6.92 -17.42 4.19
N ASP A 257 -6.63 -18.10 5.29
CA ASP A 257 -5.27 -18.17 5.85
C ASP A 257 -4.41 -19.10 4.98
N ARG A 258 -4.03 -20.29 5.45
CA ARG A 258 -3.07 -21.16 4.72
C ARG A 258 -3.69 -22.13 3.71
N SER A 259 -5.01 -22.15 3.57
CA SER A 259 -5.69 -23.06 2.62
C SER A 259 -5.71 -22.46 1.22
N GLY A 260 -4.64 -22.66 0.45
CA GLY A 260 -4.54 -22.20 -0.95
C GLY A 260 -3.21 -22.56 -1.62
N SER A 261 -2.99 -22.00 -2.81
CA SER A 261 -1.83 -22.30 -3.64
C SER A 261 -0.65 -21.34 -3.42
N LEU A 262 -0.85 -20.27 -2.65
CA LEU A 262 0.21 -19.32 -2.30
C LEU A 262 0.73 -19.58 -0.89
N PRO A 263 1.98 -19.19 -0.57
CA PRO A 263 2.45 -19.17 0.82
C PRO A 263 1.55 -18.28 1.68
N GLY A 264 1.36 -18.62 2.95
CA GLY A 264 0.61 -17.79 3.90
C GLY A 264 -0.84 -17.49 3.46
N GLY A 265 -1.32 -16.28 3.80
CA GLY A 265 -2.68 -15.84 3.57
C GLY A 265 -3.03 -15.65 2.09
N GLN A 266 -4.23 -16.06 1.68
CA GLN A 266 -4.71 -15.94 0.30
C GLN A 266 -5.45 -14.62 0.10
N ASN A 267 -4.89 -13.73 -0.72
CA ASN A 267 -5.39 -12.37 -0.89
C ASN A 267 -5.79 -12.02 -2.32
N SER A 268 -6.72 -11.09 -2.44
CA SER A 268 -7.01 -10.40 -3.70
C SER A 268 -7.08 -8.88 -3.52
N PHE A 269 -6.64 -8.15 -4.54
CA PHE A 269 -6.85 -6.72 -4.69
C PHE A 269 -8.08 -6.47 -5.55
N ASN A 270 -8.97 -5.60 -5.06
CA ASN A 270 -10.19 -5.21 -5.74
C ASN A 270 -9.92 -4.17 -6.84
N GLY A 271 -9.46 -4.67 -7.99
CA GLY A 271 -9.21 -3.87 -9.19
C GLY A 271 -8.31 -4.60 -10.20
N THR A 272 -7.75 -3.82 -11.12
CA THR A 272 -6.84 -4.29 -12.18
C THR A 272 -5.37 -4.24 -11.75
N PRO A 273 -4.46 -4.97 -12.41
CA PRO A 273 -3.02 -4.87 -12.15
C PRO A 273 -2.47 -3.44 -12.28
N SER A 274 -2.96 -2.68 -13.26
CA SER A 274 -2.59 -1.28 -13.44
C SER A 274 -3.02 -0.41 -12.26
N GLN A 275 -4.24 -0.62 -11.72
CA GLN A 275 -4.71 0.09 -10.53
C GLN A 275 -3.89 -0.28 -9.29
N LEU A 276 -3.56 -1.55 -9.10
CA LEU A 276 -2.68 -2.00 -8.01
C LEU A 276 -1.30 -1.29 -8.10
N LYS A 277 -0.71 -1.27 -9.30
CA LYS A 277 0.57 -0.57 -9.54
C LYS A 277 0.50 0.91 -9.19
N THR A 278 -0.64 1.58 -9.33
CA THR A 278 -0.77 3.00 -8.96
C THR A 278 -0.56 3.25 -7.46
N LEU A 279 -0.85 2.27 -6.59
CA LEU A 279 -0.61 2.40 -5.14
C LEU A 279 0.87 2.55 -4.81
N THR A 280 1.74 2.02 -5.67
CA THR A 280 3.21 2.06 -5.53
C THR A 280 3.85 3.32 -6.09
N ARG A 281 3.03 4.27 -6.57
CA ARG A 281 3.50 5.54 -7.13
C ARG A 281 2.85 6.71 -6.42
N ALA A 282 3.57 7.82 -6.30
CA ALA A 282 2.96 9.07 -5.90
C ALA A 282 2.00 9.54 -7.02
N PRO A 283 0.83 10.11 -6.69
CA PRO A 283 0.00 10.74 -7.71
C PRO A 283 0.80 11.85 -8.41
N SER A 284 0.80 11.81 -9.74
CA SER A 284 1.45 12.80 -10.59
C SER A 284 0.90 14.19 -10.30
N LYS A 285 1.71 15.09 -9.72
CA LYS A 285 1.33 16.49 -9.58
C LYS A 285 1.68 17.23 -10.87
N ILE A 286 0.74 17.30 -11.79
CA ILE A 286 0.91 18.04 -13.04
C ILE A 286 0.33 19.44 -12.89
N ARG A 287 1.04 20.44 -13.41
CA ARG A 287 0.54 21.80 -13.58
C ARG A 287 0.69 22.22 -15.05
N LEU A 288 -0.37 22.80 -15.61
CA LEU A 288 -0.35 23.35 -16.96
C LEU A 288 -0.25 24.88 -16.89
N LYS A 289 0.61 25.45 -17.73
CA LYS A 289 0.67 26.88 -18.04
C LYS A 289 0.76 27.05 -19.54
N GLY A 290 0.39 28.19 -20.08
CA GLY A 290 0.61 28.44 -21.50
C GLY A 290 0.41 29.88 -21.89
N ALA A 291 0.75 30.16 -23.14
CA ALA A 291 0.67 31.47 -23.76
C ALA A 291 0.30 31.31 -25.25
N ALA A 292 -0.36 32.32 -25.81
CA ALA A 292 -0.62 32.44 -27.23
C ALA A 292 0.16 33.64 -27.79
N ARG A 293 0.79 33.47 -28.95
CA ARG A 293 1.47 34.53 -29.70
C ARG A 293 1.21 34.33 -31.19
N GLY A 294 0.53 35.28 -31.83
CA GLY A 294 0.06 35.13 -33.20
C GLY A 294 -0.80 33.87 -33.35
N ASN A 295 -0.45 33.02 -34.31
CA ASN A 295 -1.12 31.74 -34.58
C ASN A 295 -0.52 30.54 -33.81
N THR A 296 0.30 30.80 -32.80
CA THR A 296 1.02 29.77 -32.05
C THR A 296 0.61 29.74 -30.58
N TYR A 297 0.31 28.55 -30.07
CA TYR A 297 0.09 28.27 -28.65
C TYR A 297 1.29 27.51 -28.09
N THR A 298 1.81 27.96 -26.95
CA THR A 298 2.83 27.23 -26.18
C THR A 298 2.23 26.77 -24.87
N VAL A 299 2.30 25.48 -24.58
CA VAL A 299 1.85 24.86 -23.34
C VAL A 299 3.05 24.28 -22.61
N THR A 300 3.27 24.72 -21.37
CA THR A 300 4.26 24.16 -20.46
C THR A 300 3.56 23.20 -19.49
N VAL A 301 4.02 21.96 -19.50
CA VAL A 301 3.59 20.89 -18.60
C VAL A 301 4.65 20.74 -17.53
N ALA A 302 4.35 21.11 -16.30
CA ALA A 302 5.25 20.98 -15.18
C ALA A 302 4.87 19.77 -14.33
N ASN A 303 5.85 18.92 -14.04
CA ASN A 303 5.73 17.94 -12.97
C ASN A 303 6.20 18.59 -11.68
N THR A 304 5.27 18.99 -10.83
CA THR A 304 5.54 19.53 -9.49
C THR A 304 5.66 18.44 -8.43
N GLY A 305 5.54 17.18 -8.84
CA GLY A 305 5.72 16.02 -7.98
C GLY A 305 7.20 15.72 -7.74
N THR A 306 7.43 14.85 -6.76
CA THR A 306 8.76 14.34 -6.40
C THR A 306 9.18 13.14 -7.25
N GLU A 307 8.33 12.68 -8.17
CA GLU A 307 8.50 11.42 -8.91
C GLU A 307 8.30 11.62 -10.41
N PRO A 308 9.00 10.85 -11.28
CA PRO A 308 8.83 10.96 -12.72
C PRO A 308 7.44 10.48 -13.16
N VAL A 309 6.87 11.16 -14.15
CA VAL A 309 5.60 10.77 -14.79
C VAL A 309 5.91 10.18 -16.15
N THR A 310 5.48 8.94 -16.40
CA THR A 310 5.67 8.24 -17.68
C THR A 310 4.38 8.18 -18.47
N ALA A 311 4.48 8.20 -19.80
CA ALA A 311 3.35 8.12 -20.72
C ALA A 311 2.23 9.13 -20.39
N LEU A 312 2.58 10.35 -20.02
CA LEU A 312 1.62 11.41 -19.71
C LEU A 312 0.87 11.78 -20.99
N LYS A 313 -0.42 11.47 -21.02
CA LYS A 313 -1.32 11.77 -22.14
C LYS A 313 -1.92 13.16 -21.97
N LEU A 314 -1.88 13.95 -23.03
CA LEU A 314 -2.57 15.22 -23.14
C LEU A 314 -3.56 15.18 -24.30
N ALA A 315 -4.71 15.82 -24.11
CA ALA A 315 -5.71 15.99 -25.15
C ALA A 315 -6.14 17.45 -25.21
N GLY A 316 -6.21 18.02 -26.40
CA GLY A 316 -6.63 19.40 -26.60
C GLY A 316 -7.58 19.56 -27.77
N ARG A 317 -8.38 20.63 -27.71
CA ARG A 317 -9.22 21.09 -28.80
C ARG A 317 -9.13 22.60 -28.97
N THR A 318 -8.98 23.06 -30.20
CA THR A 318 -9.20 24.46 -30.55
C THR A 318 -10.69 24.80 -30.54
N PHE A 319 -11.01 26.07 -30.35
CA PHE A 319 -12.38 26.61 -30.44
C PHE A 319 -12.40 27.92 -31.24
N GLY A 320 -13.60 28.37 -31.63
CA GLY A 320 -13.76 29.56 -32.48
C GLY A 320 -13.30 29.35 -33.93
N GLY A 321 -13.50 28.14 -34.47
CA GLY A 321 -13.23 27.80 -35.87
C GLY A 321 -11.77 27.55 -36.24
N GLN A 322 -10.84 27.68 -35.29
CA GLN A 322 -9.42 27.41 -35.55
C GLN A 322 -9.15 25.91 -35.77
N LYS A 323 -8.31 25.58 -36.74
CA LYS A 323 -7.81 24.22 -36.98
C LYS A 323 -6.31 24.18 -36.76
N PHE A 324 -5.80 23.07 -36.23
CA PHE A 324 -4.37 22.86 -36.11
C PHE A 324 -3.74 22.68 -37.49
N THR A 325 -2.57 23.27 -37.69
CA THR A 325 -1.72 23.10 -38.88
C THR A 325 -0.39 22.45 -38.53
N LYS A 326 0.04 22.55 -37.27
CA LYS A 326 1.24 21.89 -36.76
C LYS A 326 1.10 21.57 -35.28
N ALA A 327 1.68 20.46 -34.84
CA ALA A 327 1.85 20.14 -33.43
C ALA A 327 3.30 19.70 -33.18
N GLY A 328 3.81 19.98 -31.98
CA GLY A 328 5.16 19.60 -31.56
C GLY A 328 5.39 18.10 -31.51
N ARG A 329 6.65 17.70 -31.26
CA ARG A 329 7.06 16.30 -31.16
C ARG A 329 6.23 15.55 -30.11
N GLY A 330 5.84 14.32 -30.45
CA GLY A 330 5.00 13.48 -29.59
C GLY A 330 3.50 13.80 -29.64
N CYS A 331 3.08 14.69 -30.54
CA CYS A 331 1.68 15.03 -30.76
C CYS A 331 1.19 14.60 -32.14
N ARG A 332 -0.09 14.22 -32.22
CA ARG A 332 -0.85 14.00 -33.45
C ARG A 332 -2.10 14.87 -33.41
N PHE A 333 -2.49 15.47 -34.53
CA PHE A 333 -3.66 16.33 -34.62
C PHE A 333 -4.54 15.97 -35.82
N SER A 334 -5.82 16.30 -35.74
CA SER A 334 -6.78 16.22 -36.85
C SER A 334 -7.85 17.29 -36.65
N GLY A 335 -7.99 18.19 -37.65
CA GLY A 335 -8.90 19.32 -37.60
C GLY A 335 -8.70 20.17 -36.34
N THR A 336 -9.66 20.15 -35.42
CA THR A 336 -9.64 20.92 -34.17
C THR A 336 -9.04 20.17 -32.99
N ALA A 337 -8.69 18.89 -33.13
CA ALA A 337 -8.25 18.06 -32.00
C ALA A 337 -6.75 17.76 -32.08
N VAL A 338 -6.10 17.69 -30.91
CA VAL A 338 -4.72 17.24 -30.75
C VAL A 338 -4.61 16.25 -29.59
N ARG A 339 -3.77 15.24 -29.74
CA ARG A 339 -3.37 14.29 -28.69
C ARG A 339 -1.86 14.25 -28.62
N CYS A 340 -1.31 14.32 -27.42
CA CYS A 340 0.12 14.25 -27.17
C CYS A 340 0.45 13.19 -26.14
N THR A 341 1.64 12.60 -26.25
CA THR A 341 2.22 11.74 -25.22
C THR A 341 3.59 12.28 -24.87
N ILE A 342 3.78 12.66 -23.59
CA ILE A 342 5.11 12.90 -23.04
C ILE A 342 5.57 11.56 -22.46
N THR A 343 6.55 10.92 -23.11
CA THR A 343 7.03 9.57 -22.75
C THR A 343 7.52 9.52 -21.30
N ARG A 344 8.25 10.55 -20.87
CA ARG A 344 8.75 10.69 -19.51
C ARG A 344 8.91 12.18 -19.17
N LEU A 345 8.50 12.56 -17.98
CA LEU A 345 8.70 13.88 -17.40
C LEU A 345 9.29 13.72 -16.00
N GLY A 346 10.54 14.14 -15.81
CA GLY A 346 11.26 13.98 -14.54
C GLY A 346 10.61 14.76 -13.38
N PRO A 347 10.94 14.44 -12.12
CA PRO A 347 10.46 15.17 -10.96
C PRO A 347 10.94 16.62 -10.99
N LYS A 348 10.08 17.56 -10.57
CA LYS A 348 10.37 19.01 -10.59
C LYS A 348 10.83 19.55 -11.96
N THR A 349 10.54 18.86 -13.06
CA THR A 349 10.90 19.29 -14.43
C THR A 349 9.69 19.77 -15.22
N THR A 350 9.97 20.36 -16.39
CA THR A 350 8.93 20.84 -17.32
C THR A 350 9.17 20.33 -18.73
N ALA A 351 8.10 20.05 -19.46
CA ALA A 351 8.10 19.84 -20.90
C ALA A 351 7.29 20.95 -21.58
N ARG A 352 7.71 21.34 -22.78
CA ARG A 352 7.03 22.36 -23.59
C ARG A 352 6.46 21.74 -24.85
N LEU A 353 5.20 22.02 -25.11
CA LEU A 353 4.49 21.65 -26.33
C LEU A 353 4.11 22.92 -27.07
N THR A 354 4.31 22.91 -28.39
CA THR A 354 3.96 24.03 -29.26
C THR A 354 2.96 23.57 -30.30
N PHE A 355 1.93 24.37 -30.53
CA PHE A 355 0.88 24.11 -31.50
C PHE A 355 0.72 25.33 -32.39
N THR A 356 0.61 25.12 -33.69
CA THR A 356 0.28 26.17 -34.66
C THR A 356 -1.10 25.90 -35.21
N VAL A 357 -1.89 26.95 -35.34
CA VAL A 357 -3.22 26.91 -35.93
C VAL A 357 -3.26 27.72 -37.22
N ALA A 358 -4.25 27.45 -38.06
CA ALA A 358 -4.51 28.28 -39.22
C ALA A 358 -4.76 29.75 -38.80
N PRO A 359 -4.30 30.74 -39.58
CA PRO A 359 -4.62 32.14 -39.35
C PRO A 359 -6.14 32.33 -39.25
N ALA A 360 -6.54 33.23 -38.36
CA ALA A 360 -7.94 33.56 -38.21
C ALA A 360 -8.36 34.61 -39.23
N GLY A 361 -9.50 34.41 -39.90
CA GLY A 361 -10.15 35.48 -40.67
C GLY A 361 -10.62 36.63 -39.76
N PRO A 362 -10.74 37.86 -40.29
CA PRO A 362 -11.22 39.01 -39.53
C PRO A 362 -12.65 38.78 -38.98
N GLY A 363 -12.92 39.24 -37.76
CA GLY A 363 -14.29 39.35 -37.21
C GLY A 363 -14.97 38.07 -36.68
N GLY A 364 -14.26 37.09 -36.11
CA GLY A 364 -14.86 35.85 -35.60
C GLY A 364 -15.08 35.77 -34.08
N PRO A 365 -15.80 34.73 -33.58
CA PRO A 365 -16.07 34.50 -32.15
C PRO A 365 -14.78 34.31 -31.34
N LYS A 366 -14.85 34.40 -29.99
CA LYS A 366 -13.71 34.14 -29.09
C LYS A 366 -13.01 32.83 -29.48
N ARG A 367 -11.70 32.91 -29.76
CA ARG A 367 -10.88 31.79 -30.26
C ARG A 367 -9.85 31.37 -29.21
N GLY A 368 -9.36 30.16 -29.31
CA GLY A 368 -8.40 29.65 -28.35
C GLY A 368 -8.15 28.15 -28.43
N LEU A 369 -7.43 27.66 -27.43
CA LEU A 369 -7.08 26.27 -27.22
C LEU A 369 -7.47 25.84 -25.80
N ARG A 370 -8.24 24.76 -25.67
CA ARG A 370 -8.40 24.05 -24.40
C ARG A 370 -7.56 22.78 -24.43
N ILE A 371 -6.74 22.55 -23.41
CA ILE A 371 -5.87 21.36 -23.30
C ILE A 371 -5.95 20.78 -21.89
N ALA A 372 -5.94 19.46 -21.78
CA ALA A 372 -6.01 18.74 -20.51
C ALA A 372 -4.90 17.68 -20.39
N ALA A 373 -4.45 17.45 -19.16
CA ALA A 373 -3.52 16.41 -18.74
C ALA A 373 -4.10 15.71 -17.49
N GLY A 374 -4.79 14.58 -17.69
CA GLY A 374 -5.60 13.98 -16.63
C GLY A 374 -6.71 14.94 -16.15
N PRO A 375 -6.86 15.20 -14.84
CA PRO A 375 -7.88 16.11 -14.32
C PRO A 375 -7.53 17.60 -14.51
N VAL A 376 -6.29 17.94 -14.90
CA VAL A 376 -5.83 19.33 -15.00
C VAL A 376 -6.15 19.87 -16.39
N THR A 377 -6.91 20.96 -16.46
CA THR A 377 -7.29 21.62 -17.72
C THR A 377 -6.76 23.05 -17.77
N LEU A 378 -6.34 23.48 -18.96
CA LEU A 378 -5.90 24.83 -19.27
C LEU A 378 -6.66 25.33 -20.50
N THR A 379 -7.25 26.51 -20.39
CA THR A 379 -7.87 27.22 -21.52
C THR A 379 -7.03 28.46 -21.84
N LEU A 380 -6.53 28.55 -23.08
CA LEU A 380 -5.75 29.66 -23.58
C LEU A 380 -6.58 30.43 -24.62
N PRO A 381 -6.90 31.71 -24.40
CA PRO A 381 -7.44 32.54 -25.46
C PRO A 381 -6.37 32.74 -26.55
N ALA A 382 -6.80 32.98 -27.80
CA ALA A 382 -5.92 33.42 -28.87
C ALA A 382 -5.23 34.75 -28.48
N ALA A 383 -4.05 35.00 -29.07
CA ALA A 383 -3.39 36.29 -28.94
C ALA A 383 -4.33 37.39 -29.47
N ARG A 384 -4.36 38.54 -28.79
CA ARG A 384 -5.10 39.72 -29.25
C ARG A 384 -4.49 40.27 -30.53
#